data_AF-A0A7Y4U6Y0-F1
#
_entry.id   AF-A0A7Y4U6Y0-F1
#
_cell.length_a   1.000
_cell.length_b   1.000
_cell.length_c   1.000
_cell.angle_alpha   90.00
_cell.angle_beta   90.00
_cell.angle_gamma   90.00
#
_symmetry.space_group_name_H-M   'P 1'
#
loop_
_entity.id
_entity.type
_entity.pdbx_description
1 polymer ?
#
loop_
_entity_poly.entity_id
_entity_poly.type
_entity_poly.pdbx_seq_one_letter_code
_entity_poly.pdbx_strand_id
1 'polypeptide(L)'
;MVVTAGEQASEAGIHMLRQGGNAVDAAVAASFVISVIRPQSTGIGGGGFFLLYLAKQQETIAVDFRERAPLAATADMFIRDGKAVPELSRNGPLAVAV
;
A
#
# COMPACT_ATOMS: atom_id res chain seq x y z
N MET A 1 -19.09 -3.79 8.93
CA MET A 1 -18.16 -3.13 9.87
C MET A 1 -16.97 -2.62 9.07
N VAL A 2 -16.46 -1.43 9.38
CA VAL A 2 -15.24 -0.87 8.76
C VAL A 2 -14.38 -0.33 9.89
N VAL A 3 -13.11 -0.71 9.91
CA VAL A 3 -12.14 -0.28 10.93
C VAL A 3 -10.86 0.10 10.21
N THR A 4 -10.37 1.30 10.48
CA THR A 4 -9.09 1.79 9.94
C THR A 4 -8.37 2.61 11.00
N ALA A 5 -7.14 3.04 10.70
CA ALA A 5 -6.35 3.90 11.59
C ALA A 5 -6.66 5.41 11.44
N GLY A 6 -7.83 5.75 10.90
CA GLY A 6 -8.33 7.12 10.75
C GLY A 6 -9.86 7.18 10.69
N GLU A 7 -10.47 8.16 11.34
CA GLU A 7 -11.93 8.29 11.41
C GLU A 7 -12.51 8.52 10.01
N GLN A 8 -11.99 9.50 9.26
CA GLN A 8 -12.46 9.87 7.93
C GLN A 8 -12.33 8.71 6.92
N ALA A 9 -11.29 7.88 7.04
CA ALA A 9 -11.12 6.70 6.20
C ALA A 9 -12.15 5.61 6.52
N SER A 10 -12.47 5.44 7.81
CA SER A 10 -13.54 4.51 8.23
C SER A 10 -14.90 5.00 7.75
N GLU A 11 -15.18 6.30 7.86
CA GLU A 11 -16.39 6.94 7.34
C GLU A 11 -16.54 6.78 5.83
N ALA A 12 -15.46 6.94 5.07
CA ALA A 12 -15.46 6.75 3.62
C ALA A 12 -15.82 5.30 3.23
N GLY A 13 -15.24 4.31 3.92
CA GLY A 13 -15.61 2.91 3.72
C GLY A 13 -17.07 2.63 4.10
N ILE A 14 -17.56 3.18 5.22
CA ILE A 14 -18.97 3.07 5.63
C ILE A 14 -19.89 3.70 4.58
N HIS A 15 -19.49 4.84 4.02
CA HIS A 15 -20.26 5.53 2.98
C HIS A 15 -20.43 4.65 1.74
N MET A 16 -19.36 3.99 1.28
CA MET A 16 -19.44 3.04 0.16
C MET A 16 -20.35 1.85 0.44
N LEU A 17 -20.30 1.28 1.65
CA LEU A 17 -21.22 0.20 2.02
C LEU A 17 -22.68 0.67 2.05
N ARG A 18 -22.94 1.90 2.54
CA ARG A 18 -24.30 2.49 2.55
C ARG A 18 -24.84 2.76 1.15
N GLN A 19 -23.98 2.98 0.16
CA GLN A 19 -24.36 3.10 -1.25
C GLN A 19 -24.61 1.74 -1.93
N GLY A 20 -24.49 0.62 -1.22
CA GLY A 20 -24.67 -0.72 -1.76
C GLY A 20 -23.39 -1.34 -2.34
N GLY A 21 -22.23 -0.71 -2.12
CA GLY A 21 -20.93 -1.28 -2.46
C GLY A 21 -20.57 -2.49 -1.59
N ASN A 22 -19.60 -3.28 -2.06
CA ASN A 22 -19.10 -4.45 -1.35
C ASN A 22 -17.87 -4.11 -0.47
N ALA A 23 -17.29 -5.12 0.17
CA ALA A 23 -16.12 -4.96 1.05
C ALA A 23 -14.87 -4.41 0.32
N VAL A 24 -14.68 -4.75 -0.96
CA VAL A 24 -13.59 -4.23 -1.80
C VAL A 24 -13.81 -2.75 -2.09
N ASP A 25 -15.02 -2.34 -2.47
CA ASP A 25 -15.34 -0.93 -2.73
C ASP A 25 -15.08 -0.06 -1.48
N ALA A 26 -15.49 -0.56 -0.32
CA ALA A 26 -15.24 0.09 0.97
C ALA A 26 -13.75 0.17 1.31
N ALA A 27 -12.99 -0.90 1.07
CA ALA A 27 -11.55 -0.94 1.29
C ALA A 27 -10.80 0.04 0.38
N VAL A 28 -11.18 0.12 -0.91
CA VAL A 28 -10.58 1.05 -1.88
C VAL A 28 -10.83 2.50 -1.47
N ALA A 29 -12.07 2.86 -1.13
CA ALA A 29 -12.39 4.21 -0.66
C ALA A 29 -11.64 4.59 0.62
N ALA A 30 -11.61 3.69 1.60
CA ALA A 30 -10.84 3.87 2.82
C ALA A 30 -9.34 4.04 2.54
N SER A 31 -8.78 3.24 1.62
CA SER A 31 -7.37 3.30 1.22
C SER A 31 -7.00 4.64 0.57
N PHE A 32 -7.85 5.19 -0.30
CA PHE A 32 -7.59 6.50 -0.88
C PHE A 32 -7.67 7.62 0.17
N VAL A 33 -8.65 7.59 1.06
CA VAL A 33 -8.78 8.61 2.10
C VAL A 33 -7.62 8.54 3.10
N ILE A 34 -7.26 7.35 3.59
CA ILE A 34 -6.13 7.19 4.53
C ILE A 34 -4.80 7.64 3.89
N SER A 35 -4.64 7.49 2.57
CA SER A 35 -3.46 7.99 1.84
C SER A 35 -3.33 9.52 1.87
N VAL A 36 -4.46 10.23 1.96
CA VAL A 36 -4.49 11.70 2.08
C VAL A 36 -4.23 12.14 3.52
N ILE A 37 -4.87 11.50 4.50
CA ILE A 37 -4.79 11.94 5.90
C ILE A 37 -3.56 11.38 6.63
N ARG A 38 -2.90 10.34 6.09
CA ARG A 38 -1.69 9.70 6.63
C ARG A 38 -0.67 9.37 5.52
N PRO A 39 -0.18 10.36 4.77
CA PRO A 39 0.67 10.15 3.60
C PRO A 39 2.03 9.52 3.93
N GLN A 40 2.49 9.63 5.17
CA GLN A 40 3.75 9.03 5.64
C GLN A 40 3.68 7.50 5.84
N SER A 41 2.49 6.90 5.82
CA SER A 41 2.29 5.48 6.15
C SER A 41 1.87 4.62 4.96
N THR A 42 1.06 5.16 4.04
CA THR A 42 0.50 4.43 2.90
C THR A 42 0.12 5.40 1.79
N GLY A 43 0.04 4.93 0.56
CA GLY A 43 -0.31 5.75 -0.59
C GLY A 43 -0.09 5.07 -1.93
N ILE A 44 -0.50 5.76 -2.98
CA ILE A 44 -0.32 5.34 -4.38
C ILE A 44 1.16 5.32 -4.83
N GLY A 45 2.07 5.83 -4.01
CA GLY A 45 3.51 5.84 -4.27
C GLY A 45 4.28 4.67 -3.64
N GLY A 46 3.58 3.66 -3.11
CA GLY A 46 4.18 2.46 -2.54
C GLY A 46 3.36 1.21 -2.91
N GLY A 47 3.40 0.20 -2.04
CA GLY A 47 2.76 -1.09 -2.28
C GLY A 47 2.19 -1.74 -1.03
N GLY A 48 1.79 -3.00 -1.15
CA GLY A 48 1.20 -3.74 -0.04
C GLY A 48 0.61 -5.09 -0.42
N PHE A 49 -0.18 -5.62 0.50
CA PHE A 49 -0.88 -6.89 0.35
C PHE A 49 -2.34 -6.71 0.74
N PHE A 50 -3.24 -7.25 -0.06
CA PHE A 50 -4.68 -7.26 0.24
C PHE A 50 -5.19 -8.69 0.31
N LEU A 51 -5.52 -9.13 1.53
CA LEU A 51 -6.15 -10.42 1.78
C LEU A 51 -7.66 -10.28 1.65
N LEU A 52 -8.26 -11.10 0.80
CA LEU A 52 -9.69 -11.05 0.49
C LEU A 52 -10.28 -12.45 0.56
N TYR A 53 -11.37 -12.59 1.32
CA TYR A 53 -12.22 -13.78 1.27
C TYR A 53 -13.33 -13.57 0.24
N LEU A 54 -13.31 -14.39 -0.80
CA LEU A 54 -14.29 -14.42 -1.87
C LEU A 54 -15.44 -15.35 -1.49
N ALA A 55 -16.48 -14.79 -0.88
CA ALA A 55 -17.58 -15.56 -0.29
C ALA A 55 -18.31 -16.48 -1.28
N LYS A 56 -18.40 -16.12 -2.57
CA LYS A 56 -19.05 -16.96 -3.60
C LYS A 56 -18.23 -18.20 -3.94
N GLN A 57 -16.91 -18.09 -3.89
CA GLN A 57 -15.96 -19.16 -4.18
C GLN A 57 -15.54 -19.93 -2.93
N GLN A 58 -15.86 -19.41 -1.73
CA GLN A 58 -15.38 -19.91 -0.44
C GLN A 58 -13.85 -19.99 -0.38
N GLU A 59 -13.19 -19.02 -0.99
CA GLU A 59 -11.74 -18.98 -1.19
C GLU A 59 -11.15 -17.72 -0.57
N THR A 60 -9.96 -17.84 0.00
CA THR A 60 -9.15 -16.67 0.39
C THR A 60 -8.05 -16.47 -0.64
N ILE A 61 -7.97 -15.26 -1.20
CA ILE A 61 -6.90 -14.84 -2.09
C ILE A 61 -6.05 -13.75 -1.43
N ALA A 62 -4.81 -13.64 -1.89
CA ALA A 62 -3.93 -12.52 -1.59
C ALA A 62 -3.63 -11.76 -2.89
N VAL A 63 -3.91 -10.47 -2.91
CA VAL A 63 -3.42 -9.58 -3.97
C VAL A 63 -2.11 -8.99 -3.48
N ASP A 64 -1.01 -9.41 -4.11
CA ASP A 64 0.32 -8.85 -3.91
C ASP A 64 0.56 -7.72 -4.91
N PHE A 65 0.70 -6.51 -4.37
CA PHE A 65 1.07 -5.30 -5.12
C PHE A 65 2.27 -4.65 -4.45
N ARG A 66 3.21 -5.46 -3.96
CA ARG A 66 4.47 -4.99 -3.41
C ARG A 66 5.33 -4.38 -4.51
N GLU A 67 6.03 -3.31 -4.15
CA GLU A 67 6.97 -2.65 -5.04
C GLU A 67 8.13 -3.60 -5.43
N ARG A 68 8.67 -3.38 -6.62
CA ARG A 68 9.76 -4.14 -7.22
C ARG A 68 10.95 -3.24 -7.50
N ALA A 69 12.15 -3.79 -7.30
CA ALA A 69 13.37 -3.11 -7.73
C ALA A 69 13.29 -2.82 -9.25
N PRO A 70 13.63 -1.60 -9.70
CA PRO A 70 13.62 -1.27 -11.11
C PRO A 70 14.64 -2.11 -11.88
N LEU A 71 14.47 -2.24 -13.19
CA LEU A 71 15.36 -3.05 -14.04
C LEU A 71 16.83 -2.62 -14.00
N ALA A 72 17.10 -1.34 -13.68
CA ALA A 72 18.44 -0.78 -13.56
C ALA A 72 19.06 -0.98 -12.16
N ALA A 73 18.35 -1.58 -11.21
CA ALA A 73 18.89 -1.83 -9.87
C ALA A 73 20.06 -2.83 -9.92
N THR A 74 21.11 -2.55 -9.15
CA THR A 74 22.28 -3.42 -9.01
C THR A 74 22.48 -3.82 -7.55
N ALA A 75 23.17 -4.94 -7.31
CA ALA A 75 23.40 -5.46 -5.96
C ALA A 75 24.19 -4.50 -5.06
N ASP A 76 24.99 -3.61 -5.65
CA ASP A 76 25.90 -2.69 -4.98
C ASP A 76 25.45 -1.21 -5.05
N MET A 77 24.22 -0.92 -5.51
CA MET A 77 23.77 0.45 -5.76
C MET A 77 23.83 1.36 -4.51
N PHE A 78 23.79 0.77 -3.30
CA PHE A 78 23.89 1.46 -2.01
C PHE A 78 25.29 1.41 -1.35
N ILE A 79 26.33 0.93 -2.06
CA ILE A 79 27.69 0.77 -1.52
C ILE A 79 28.62 1.85 -2.09
N ARG A 80 29.47 2.44 -1.24
CA ARG A 80 30.55 3.36 -1.63
C ARG A 80 31.83 2.95 -0.88
N ASP A 81 32.96 2.88 -1.59
CA ASP A 81 34.26 2.49 -1.03
C ASP A 81 34.21 1.18 -0.20
N GLY A 82 33.44 0.21 -0.67
CA GLY A 82 33.25 -1.09 0.00
C GLY A 82 32.39 -1.05 1.27
N LYS A 83 31.74 0.08 1.58
CA LYS A 83 30.87 0.25 2.75
C LYS A 83 29.46 0.62 2.35
N ALA A 84 28.48 0.09 3.06
CA ALA A 84 27.09 0.50 2.88
C ALA A 84 26.91 1.97 3.27
N VAL A 85 26.14 2.71 2.48
CA VAL A 85 25.71 4.08 2.78
C VAL A 85 24.20 4.07 3.01
N PRO A 86 23.72 3.91 4.27
CA PRO A 86 22.31 3.69 4.57
C PRO A 86 21.36 4.75 4.01
N GLU A 87 21.81 6.01 3.96
CA GLU A 87 21.02 7.14 3.45
C GLU A 87 20.60 6.95 1.99
N LEU A 88 21.42 6.29 1.16
CA LEU A 88 21.08 6.02 -0.24
C LEU A 88 19.86 5.09 -0.39
N SER A 89 19.61 4.22 0.61
CA SER A 89 18.47 3.29 0.63
C SER A 89 17.22 3.83 1.31
N ARG A 90 17.29 5.05 1.87
CA ARG A 90 16.21 5.67 2.64
C ARG A 90 15.73 6.97 2.03
N ASN A 91 16.64 7.72 1.42
CA ASN A 91 16.43 9.09 0.98
C ASN A 91 16.77 9.26 -0.50
N GLY A 92 15.91 9.99 -1.21
CA GLY A 92 16.09 10.30 -2.62
C GLY A 92 15.62 9.18 -3.58
N PRO A 93 15.74 9.41 -4.89
CA PRO A 93 15.14 8.56 -5.92
C PRO A 93 15.72 7.14 -5.98
N LEU A 94 16.95 6.94 -5.51
CA LEU A 94 17.60 5.62 -5.52
C LEU A 94 16.92 4.62 -4.56
N ALA A 95 16.18 5.12 -3.57
CA ALA A 95 15.41 4.31 -2.63
C ALA A 95 14.02 3.92 -3.15
N VAL A 96 13.61 4.38 -4.34
CA VAL A 96 12.27 4.16 -4.89
C VAL A 96 12.21 2.84 -5.66
N ALA A 97 11.19 2.05 -5.36
CA ALA A 97 10.80 0.85 -6.08
C ALA A 97 9.48 1.10 -6.84
N VAL A 98 9.19 0.27 -7.85
CA VAL A 98 7.98 0.35 -8.69
C VAL A 98 6.89 -0.53 -8.16
#